data_AF-A0A0G0XAB4-F1
#
_entry.id   AF-A0A0G0XAB4-F1
#
_cell.length_a   1.000
_cell.length_b   1.000
_cell.length_c   1.000
_cell.angle_alpha   90.00
_cell.angle_beta   90.00
_cell.angle_gamma   90.00
#
_symmetry.space_group_name_H-M   'P 1'
#
loop_
_entity.id
_entity.type
_entity.pdbx_description
1 polymer ?
#
loop_
_entity_poly.entity_id
_entity_poly.type
_entity_poly.pdbx_seq_one_letter_code
_entity_poly.pdbx_strand_id
1 'polypeptide(L)'
;MVQRSLVLMKPDAVKRGIVGEIMHRFERAGLKIVAVKLVQADDELAGKHYPNTEKWKVIVGQRTIDECVQNGIDLMENMGTMDPLEVGEIVKKWNGRCECG
;
A
#
# COMPACT_ATOMS: atom_id res chain seq x y z
N MET A 1 25.32 14.08 -3.18
CA MET A 1 24.60 13.65 -1.96
C MET A 1 24.04 12.26 -2.21
N VAL A 2 24.26 11.28 -1.32
CA VAL A 2 23.71 9.93 -1.48
C VAL A 2 22.32 9.89 -0.87
N GLN A 3 21.30 9.55 -1.68
CA GLN A 3 19.91 9.43 -1.21
C GLN A 3 19.62 8.00 -0.73
N ARG A 4 18.66 7.88 0.18
CA ARG A 4 18.14 6.59 0.68
C ARG A 4 16.62 6.61 0.56
N SER A 5 16.05 5.48 0.18
CA SER A 5 14.61 5.27 0.10
C SER A 5 14.24 3.98 0.80
N LEU A 6 13.03 3.92 1.35
CA LEU A 6 12.44 2.72 1.93
C LEU A 6 11.56 2.05 0.88
N VAL A 7 11.81 0.76 0.62
CA VAL A 7 10.95 -0.08 -0.22
C VAL A 7 10.30 -1.12 0.68
N LEU A 8 8.98 -1.21 0.62
CA LEU A 8 8.21 -2.22 1.33
C LEU A 8 7.68 -3.26 0.35
N MET A 9 7.95 -4.53 0.66
CA MET A 9 7.36 -5.67 -0.04
C MET A 9 6.17 -6.15 0.78
N LYS A 10 4.96 -6.02 0.23
CA LYS A 10 3.73 -6.45 0.88
C LYS A 10 3.69 -7.99 1.04
N PRO A 11 2.85 -8.54 1.95
CA PRO A 11 2.80 -9.98 2.22
C PRO A 11 2.56 -10.84 0.98
N ASP A 12 1.81 -10.35 -0.01
CA ASP A 12 1.58 -11.01 -1.29
C ASP A 12 2.87 -11.28 -2.07
N ALA A 13 3.83 -10.34 -2.08
CA ALA A 13 5.12 -10.52 -2.75
C ALA A 13 5.97 -11.61 -2.07
N VAL A 14 5.88 -11.70 -0.74
CA VAL A 14 6.56 -12.75 0.05
C VAL A 14 5.91 -14.11 -0.21
N LYS A 15 4.58 -14.19 -0.11
CA LYS A 15 3.80 -15.42 -0.36
C LYS A 15 4.00 -15.96 -1.77
N ARG A 16 4.17 -15.07 -2.76
CA ARG A 16 4.46 -15.44 -4.16
C ARG A 16 5.94 -15.81 -4.41
N GLY A 17 6.83 -15.65 -3.43
CA GLY A 17 8.25 -15.99 -3.58
C GLY A 17 9.03 -15.05 -4.53
N ILE A 18 8.52 -13.85 -4.82
CA ILE A 18 9.11 -12.93 -5.82
C ILE A 18 10.08 -11.89 -5.22
N VAL A 19 10.37 -11.98 -3.92
CA VAL A 19 11.26 -11.05 -3.20
C VAL A 19 12.64 -10.95 -3.85
N GLY A 20 13.26 -12.09 -4.20
CA GLY A 20 14.58 -12.12 -4.82
C GLY A 20 14.62 -11.46 -6.19
N GLU A 21 13.60 -11.69 -7.02
CA GLU A 21 13.47 -11.06 -8.35
C GLU A 21 13.35 -9.53 -8.23
N ILE A 22 12.57 -9.05 -7.24
CA ILE A 22 12.44 -7.61 -6.98
C ILE A 22 13.79 -7.01 -6.53
N MET A 23 14.49 -7.67 -5.60
CA MET A 23 15.80 -7.21 -5.13
C MET A 23 16.82 -7.16 -6.28
N HIS A 24 16.85 -8.20 -7.11
CA HIS A 24 17.75 -8.30 -8.25
C HIS A 24 17.57 -7.14 -9.24
N ARG A 25 16.32 -6.66 -9.44
CA ARG A 25 16.06 -5.49 -10.30
C ARG A 25 16.71 -4.21 -9.75
N PHE A 26 16.66 -3.99 -8.44
CA PHE A 26 17.31 -2.84 -7.81
C PHE A 26 18.84 -2.92 -7.94
N GLU A 27 19.41 -4.09 -7.70
CA GLU A 27 20.86 -4.30 -7.83
C GLU A 27 21.34 -4.10 -9.28
N ARG A 28 20.61 -4.64 -10.27
CA ARG A 28 20.91 -4.42 -11.70
C ARG A 28 20.81 -2.96 -12.13
N ALA A 29 19.95 -2.18 -11.50
CA ALA A 29 19.88 -0.73 -11.71
C ALA A 29 21.05 0.03 -11.06
N GLY A 30 21.96 -0.66 -10.35
CA GLY A 30 23.09 -0.06 -9.65
C GLY A 30 22.76 0.49 -8.26
N LEU A 31 21.57 0.20 -7.73
CA LEU A 31 21.18 0.63 -6.39
C LEU A 31 21.77 -0.32 -5.35
N LYS A 32 22.33 0.25 -4.28
CA LYS A 32 22.88 -0.53 -3.17
C LYS A 32 21.81 -0.78 -2.12
N ILE A 33 21.52 -2.05 -1.84
CA ILE A 33 20.70 -2.46 -0.70
C ILE A 33 21.55 -2.31 0.57
N VAL A 34 21.17 -1.37 1.45
CA VAL A 34 21.93 -1.05 2.67
C VAL A 34 21.42 -1.76 3.92
N ALA A 35 20.17 -2.22 3.91
CA ALA A 35 19.54 -2.95 5.01
C ALA A 35 18.32 -3.72 4.50
N VAL A 36 18.04 -4.87 5.11
CA VAL A 36 16.83 -5.68 4.85
C VAL A 36 16.33 -6.21 6.19
N LYS A 37 15.00 -6.19 6.39
CA LYS A 37 14.36 -6.78 7.57
C LYS A 37 13.02 -7.39 7.17
N LEU A 38 12.81 -8.67 7.49
CA LEU A 38 11.50 -9.28 7.44
C LEU A 38 10.77 -8.96 8.75
N VAL A 39 9.55 -8.43 8.65
CA VAL A 39 8.75 -8.01 9.80
C VAL A 39 7.34 -8.52 9.62
N GLN A 40 6.78 -9.10 10.68
CA GLN A 40 5.34 -9.28 10.83
C GLN A 40 4.82 -8.07 11.60
N ALA A 41 4.22 -7.11 10.89
CA ALA A 41 3.69 -5.90 11.50
C ALA A 41 2.37 -6.20 12.22
N ASP A 42 2.13 -5.59 13.36
CA ASP A 42 0.78 -5.54 13.95
C ASP A 42 -0.03 -4.39 13.34
N ASP A 43 -1.33 -4.34 13.65
CA ASP A 43 -2.24 -3.30 13.15
C ASP A 43 -1.79 -1.88 13.57
N GLU A 44 -1.17 -1.76 14.76
CA GLU A 44 -0.67 -0.47 15.24
C GLU A 44 0.50 0.04 14.37
N LEU A 45 1.48 -0.83 14.09
CA LEU A 45 2.63 -0.50 13.27
C LEU A 45 2.22 -0.25 11.81
N ALA A 46 1.31 -1.07 11.27
CA ALA A 46 0.78 -0.88 9.92
C ALA A 46 0.00 0.44 9.79
N GLY A 47 -0.84 0.75 10.78
CA GLY A 47 -1.61 2.00 10.83
C GLY A 47 -0.74 3.26 10.91
N LYS A 48 0.41 3.19 11.60
CA LYS A 48 1.39 4.30 11.68
C LYS A 48 2.10 4.60 10.35
N HIS A 49 2.18 3.63 9.44
CA HIS A 49 2.88 3.81 8.17
C HIS A 49 2.14 4.79 7.23
N TYR A 50 0.80 4.80 7.27
CA TYR A 50 -0.02 5.64 6.40
C TYR A 50 -0.49 6.92 7.11
N PRO A 51 -0.46 8.09 6.44
CA PRO A 51 -0.96 9.34 7.01
C PRO A 51 -2.41 9.21 7.52
N ASN A 52 -2.76 9.97 8.57
CA ASN A 52 -4.14 10.06 9.06
C ASN A 52 -4.83 11.38 8.75
N THR A 53 -4.27 12.17 7.84
CA THR A 53 -4.83 13.47 7.50
C THR A 53 -6.03 13.31 6.59
N GLU A 54 -7.06 14.11 6.82
CA GLU A 54 -8.28 14.15 5.99
C GLU A 54 -7.94 14.40 4.51
N LYS A 55 -7.02 15.34 4.25
CA LYS A 55 -6.51 15.61 2.90
C LYS A 55 -5.96 14.36 2.20
N TRP A 56 -5.20 13.52 2.91
CA TRP A 56 -4.67 12.29 2.32
C TRP A 56 -5.79 11.29 2.01
N LYS A 57 -6.77 11.16 2.91
CA LYS A 57 -7.93 10.26 2.73
C LYS A 57 -8.76 10.65 1.51
N VAL A 58 -9.07 11.93 1.36
CA VAL A 58 -9.79 12.45 0.19
C VAL A 58 -9.04 12.17 -1.12
N ILE A 59 -7.71 12.38 -1.14
CA ILE A 59 -6.90 12.13 -2.34
C ILE A 59 -6.90 10.64 -2.72
N VAL A 60 -6.71 9.76 -1.74
CA VAL A 60 -6.68 8.31 -1.99
C VAL A 60 -8.06 7.79 -2.39
N GLY A 61 -9.11 8.27 -1.72
CA GLY A 61 -10.48 7.90 -2.06
C GLY A 61 -10.85 8.35 -3.46
N GLN A 62 -10.54 9.59 -3.85
CA GLN A 62 -10.79 10.07 -5.21
C GLN A 62 -10.08 9.22 -6.26
N ARG A 63 -8.79 8.91 -6.05
CA ARG A 63 -8.03 8.03 -6.97
C ARG A 63 -8.65 6.65 -7.08
N THR A 64 -9.09 6.10 -5.96
CA THR A 64 -9.75 4.79 -5.93
C THR A 64 -11.06 4.82 -6.70
N ILE A 65 -11.85 5.89 -6.55
CA ILE A 65 -13.09 6.08 -7.30
C ILE A 65 -12.80 6.16 -8.80
N ASP A 66 -11.84 7.00 -9.19
CA ASP A 66 -11.45 7.20 -10.59
C ASP A 66 -10.97 5.88 -11.22
N GLU A 67 -10.13 5.13 -10.51
CA GLU A 67 -9.63 3.82 -10.94
C GLU A 67 -10.76 2.79 -11.06
N CYS A 68 -11.67 2.74 -10.09
CA CYS A 68 -12.81 1.82 -10.14
C CYS A 68 -13.73 2.15 -11.33
N VAL A 69 -14.04 3.43 -11.57
CA VAL A 69 -14.84 3.86 -12.73
C VAL A 69 -14.14 3.50 -14.04
N GLN A 70 -12.83 3.73 -14.14
CA GLN A 70 -12.05 3.38 -15.34
C GLN A 70 -12.02 1.87 -15.62
N ASN A 71 -12.01 1.04 -14.57
CA ASN A 71 -12.00 -0.42 -14.69
C ASN A 71 -13.42 -1.03 -14.75
N GLY A 72 -14.48 -0.22 -14.74
CA GLY A 72 -15.87 -0.69 -14.77
C GLY A 72 -16.32 -1.41 -13.50
N ILE A 73 -15.69 -1.10 -12.35
CA ILE A 73 -16.00 -1.68 -11.04
C ILE A 73 -17.08 -0.83 -10.37
N ASP A 74 -18.21 -1.43 -10.01
CA ASP A 74 -19.26 -0.75 -9.27
C ASP A 74 -18.86 -0.53 -7.80
N LEU A 75 -18.63 0.72 -7.43
CA LEU A 75 -18.24 1.12 -6.07
C LEU A 75 -19.41 1.03 -5.09
N MET A 76 -20.64 1.24 -5.54
CA MET A 76 -21.80 1.15 -4.67
C MET A 76 -22.08 -0.29 -4.25
N GLU A 77 -21.87 -1.24 -5.16
CA GLU A 77 -21.96 -2.67 -4.83
C GLU A 77 -20.82 -3.13 -3.91
N ASN A 78 -19.58 -2.68 -4.16
CA ASN A 78 -18.40 -3.16 -3.44
C ASN A 78 -18.09 -2.43 -2.13
N MET A 79 -18.33 -1.12 -2.07
CA MET A 79 -17.94 -0.25 -0.96
C MET A 79 -19.12 0.49 -0.33
N GLY A 80 -20.29 0.54 -0.98
CA GLY A 80 -21.51 1.17 -0.45
C GLY A 80 -21.51 2.70 -0.45
N THR A 81 -20.44 3.33 -0.96
CA THR A 81 -20.27 4.78 -0.97
C THR A 81 -19.43 5.23 -2.15
N MET A 82 -19.70 6.45 -2.63
CA MET A 82 -18.89 7.17 -3.61
C MET A 82 -18.30 8.47 -3.02
N ASP A 83 -18.46 8.68 -1.71
CA ASP A 83 -17.85 9.83 -1.04
C ASP A 83 -16.32 9.61 -0.92
N PRO A 84 -15.47 10.53 -1.45
CA PRO A 84 -14.02 10.35 -1.42
C PRO A 84 -13.43 10.23 -0.01
N LEU A 85 -14.03 10.86 1.00
CA LEU A 85 -13.52 10.77 2.36
C LEU A 85 -13.83 9.39 2.95
N GLU A 86 -15.08 8.92 2.81
CA GLU A 86 -15.48 7.60 3.28
C GLU A 86 -14.70 6.46 2.59
N VAL A 87 -14.53 6.54 1.26
CA VAL A 87 -13.69 5.59 0.52
C VAL A 87 -12.25 5.62 1.04
N GLY A 88 -11.72 6.82 1.32
CA GLY A 88 -10.38 6.98 1.90
C GLY A 88 -10.22 6.31 3.28
N GLU A 89 -11.24 6.36 4.13
CA GLU A 89 -11.28 5.65 5.42
C GLU A 89 -11.29 4.13 5.25
N ILE A 90 -12.08 3.63 4.30
CA ILE A 90 -12.15 2.19 3.97
C ILE A 90 -10.78 1.70 3.48
N VAL A 91 -10.17 2.41 2.52
CA VAL A 91 -8.85 2.06 1.98
C VAL A 91 -7.78 2.11 3.07
N LYS A 92 -7.84 3.09 3.97
CA LYS A 92 -6.94 3.15 5.11
C LYS A 92 -7.09 1.94 6.02
N LYS A 93 -8.33 1.55 6.34
CA LYS A 93 -8.60 0.38 7.18
C LYS A 93 -8.03 -0.90 6.55
N TRP A 94 -8.15 -1.07 5.24
CA TRP A 94 -7.54 -2.20 4.53
C TRP A 94 -6.01 -2.19 4.60
N ASN A 95 -5.40 -1.02 4.38
CA ASN A 95 -3.95 -0.87 4.43
C ASN A 95 -3.36 -1.02 5.84
N GLY A 96 -4.13 -0.66 6.87
CA GLY A 96 -3.74 -0.75 8.28
C GLY A 96 -4.05 -2.10 8.92
N ARG A 97 -4.77 -3.00 8.25
CA ARG A 97 -5.11 -4.32 8.77
C ARG A 97 -4.04 -5.33 8.40
N CYS A 98 -3.45 -5.95 9.41
CA CYS A 98 -2.53 -7.06 9.22
C CYS A 98 -3.32 -8.37 9.05
N GLU A 99 -3.59 -8.76 7.80
CA GLU A 99 -4.14 -10.08 7.48
C GLU A 99 -3.03 -11.10 7.18
N CYS A 100 -2.03 -11.15 8.04
CA CYS A 100 -1.02 -12.21 8.01
C CYS A 100 -1.61 -13.49 8.62
N GLY A 101 -2.51 -14.14 7.88
CA GLY A 101 -2.83 -15.57 8.04
C GLY A 101 -1.72 -16.45 7.47
#